data_AF-A0A093R462-F1
#
_entry.id   AF-A0A093R462-F1
#
_cell.length_a   1.000
_cell.length_b   1.000
_cell.length_c   1.000
_cell.angle_alpha   90.00
_cell.angle_beta   90.00
_cell.angle_gamma   90.00
#
_symmetry.space_group_name_H-M   'P 1'
#
loop_
_entity.id
_entity.type
_entity.pdbx_description
1 polymer ?
#
loop_
_entity_poly.entity_id
_entity_poly.type
_entity_poly.pdbx_seq_one_letter_code
_entity_poly.pdbx_strand_id
1 'polypeptide(L)'
;PQRMSCGYILCTILLSVAVLLAVTVTGAILFMNHYHTPVTEPPRLQTSLLRAVTDHDAEAKATKSQQKALLVTVADEVAKLLTHAVQLRADCDGLKKGHNTMGQELSALQSEQGRLIQLLSESQTNMARLVSSVSDVLDTLQKERGSARPRLKADLQRAPARGPRPRGCSNGSRPRDCFDIYASGQQEDGIYSIFPTHYPSGFQVYCDMTTDGGGWTVSCCRAGERRATPPPAVGCPRTGMSGVGDVTLGAWMWLKQIHVLTVQGSYELRIDLEDFDNSTAFAHYGSFGVGLFSVDPEEDGYPVSIAGYSGTAG
;
A
#
# COMPACT_ATOMS: atom_id res chain seq x y z
N PRO A 1 25.84 40.70 2.78
CA PRO A 1 24.62 40.38 2.01
C PRO A 1 24.60 41.13 0.68
N GLN A 2 25.28 40.60 -0.33
CA GLN A 2 25.25 41.13 -1.70
C GLN A 2 24.09 40.45 -2.45
N ARG A 3 23.10 41.24 -2.89
CA ARG A 3 22.00 40.76 -3.74
C ARG A 3 22.57 40.34 -5.09
N MET A 4 22.68 39.03 -5.33
CA MET A 4 22.96 38.50 -6.66
C MET A 4 21.79 38.86 -7.57
N SER A 5 22.07 39.66 -8.60
CA SER A 5 21.09 40.17 -9.53
C SER A 5 20.43 39.01 -10.29
N CYS A 6 19.10 39.06 -10.43
CA CYS A 6 18.24 38.05 -11.05
C CYS A 6 18.75 37.58 -12.44
N GLY A 7 19.48 38.44 -13.15
CA GLY A 7 20.10 38.12 -14.44
C GLY A 7 21.20 37.05 -14.37
N TYR A 8 21.94 36.93 -13.26
CA TYR A 8 23.03 35.95 -13.15
C TYR A 8 22.48 34.53 -13.00
N ILE A 9 21.40 34.37 -12.24
CA ILE A 9 20.73 33.08 -12.03
C ILE A 9 20.05 32.64 -13.33
N LEU A 10 19.36 33.55 -14.03
CA LEU A 10 18.78 33.25 -15.34
C LEU A 10 19.85 32.86 -16.36
N CYS A 11 21.00 33.55 -16.37
CA CYS A 11 22.11 33.23 -17.26
C CYS A 11 22.71 31.85 -16.97
N THR A 12 22.90 31.50 -15.69
CA THR A 12 23.40 30.16 -15.31
C THR A 12 22.41 29.04 -15.65
N ILE A 13 21.11 29.29 -15.49
CA ILE A 13 20.08 28.30 -15.82
C ILE A 13 19.98 28.14 -17.34
N LEU A 14 19.95 29.23 -18.10
CA LEU A 14 19.92 29.18 -19.56
C LEU A 14 21.19 28.53 -20.15
N LEU A 15 22.37 28.77 -19.56
CA LEU A 15 23.60 28.09 -19.95
C LEU A 15 23.55 26.59 -19.62
N SER A 16 23.02 26.20 -18.45
CA SER A 16 22.88 24.78 -18.10
C SER A 16 21.88 24.05 -19.01
N VAL A 17 20.76 24.70 -19.37
CA VAL A 17 19.75 24.13 -20.27
C VAL A 17 20.26 24.06 -21.71
N ALA A 18 21.00 25.07 -22.18
CA ALA A 18 21.65 25.03 -23.49
C ALA A 18 22.72 23.92 -23.60
N VAL A 19 23.49 23.70 -22.54
CA VAL A 19 24.48 22.61 -22.47
C VAL A 19 23.78 21.24 -22.44
N LEU A 20 22.70 21.09 -21.66
CA LEU A 20 21.91 19.85 -21.63
C LEU A 20 21.22 19.56 -22.98
N LEU A 21 20.69 20.57 -23.66
CA LEU A 21 20.09 20.41 -24.99
C LEU A 21 21.14 20.12 -26.08
N ALA A 22 22.35 20.68 -25.97
CA ALA A 22 23.45 20.34 -26.89
C ALA A 22 23.94 18.89 -26.71
N VAL A 23 23.92 18.38 -25.47
CA VAL A 23 24.30 16.99 -25.16
C VAL A 23 23.26 15.99 -25.66
N THR A 24 21.96 16.33 -25.63
CA THR A 24 20.89 15.43 -26.10
C THR A 24 20.71 15.43 -27.62
N VAL A 25 20.99 16.53 -28.31
CA VAL A 25 20.76 16.65 -29.77
C VAL A 25 21.92 16.09 -30.60
N THR A 26 23.15 16.05 -30.07
CA THR A 26 24.32 15.66 -30.88
C THR A 26 24.81 14.23 -30.68
N GLY A 27 24.24 13.45 -29.75
CA GLY A 27 24.57 12.02 -29.60
C GLY A 27 26.07 11.71 -29.55
N ALA A 28 26.88 12.66 -29.07
CA ALA A 28 28.32 12.58 -29.01
C ALA A 28 28.72 12.56 -27.55
N ILE A 29 29.03 11.37 -27.06
CA ILE A 29 29.70 11.15 -25.78
C ILE A 29 31.07 11.83 -25.88
N LEU A 30 31.21 13.01 -25.27
CA LEU A 30 32.52 13.63 -25.06
C LEU A 30 33.28 12.78 -24.02
N PHE A 31 34.00 11.77 -24.49
CA PHE A 31 35.16 11.25 -23.76
C PHE A 31 36.19 12.39 -23.70
N MET A 32 36.36 13.03 -22.53
CA MET A 32 37.56 13.83 -22.30
C MET A 32 38.74 12.87 -22.25
N ASN A 33 39.48 12.90 -23.35
CA ASN A 33 40.70 12.19 -23.61
C ASN A 33 41.78 12.52 -22.55
N HIS A 34 42.50 11.48 -22.17
CA HIS A 34 43.69 11.49 -21.34
C HIS A 34 44.70 12.52 -21.87
N TYR A 35 45.06 13.53 -21.06
CA TYR A 35 46.33 14.24 -21.27
C TYR A 35 47.41 13.54 -20.47
N HIS A 36 48.26 12.81 -21.20
CA HIS A 36 49.51 12.28 -20.72
C HIS A 36 50.53 13.44 -20.71
N THR A 37 51.10 13.77 -19.54
CA THR A 37 52.37 14.51 -19.47
C THR A 37 53.31 13.78 -18.52
N PRO A 38 54.62 13.79 -18.80
CA PRO A 38 55.54 12.76 -18.35
C PRO A 38 55.87 12.91 -16.87
N VAL A 39 56.00 11.74 -16.23
CA VAL A 39 56.69 11.60 -14.95
C VAL A 39 58.15 11.99 -15.16
N THR A 40 58.54 13.14 -14.64
CA THR A 40 59.94 13.42 -14.29
C THR A 40 60.06 13.36 -12.77
N GLU A 41 60.99 12.53 -12.32
CA GLU A 41 61.42 12.35 -10.94
C GLU A 41 61.66 13.68 -10.19
N PRO A 42 61.58 13.69 -8.85
CA PRO A 42 61.95 14.87 -8.07
C PRO A 42 63.45 15.14 -8.22
N PRO A 43 63.91 16.39 -8.47
CA PRO A 43 65.32 16.67 -8.38
C PRO A 43 65.77 16.57 -6.92
N ARG A 44 66.83 15.80 -6.75
CA ARG A 44 67.60 15.65 -5.54
C ARG A 44 68.09 17.01 -5.03
N LEU A 45 68.05 17.15 -3.71
CA LEU A 45 68.87 18.05 -2.92
C LEU A 45 70.32 18.05 -3.44
N GLN A 46 70.76 19.17 -4.01
CA GLN A 46 72.18 19.51 -4.09
C GLN A 46 72.40 20.96 -3.66
N THR A 47 72.84 21.07 -2.41
CA THR A 47 73.87 21.99 -1.93
C THR A 47 74.49 22.90 -2.98
N SER A 48 74.18 24.20 -2.95
CA SER A 48 75.11 25.30 -3.22
C SER A 48 74.39 26.65 -3.14
N LEU A 49 74.36 27.25 -1.95
CA LEU A 49 74.17 28.70 -1.80
C LEU A 49 74.87 29.16 -0.51
N LEU A 50 76.18 28.94 -0.50
CA LEU A 50 77.11 29.46 0.50
C LEU A 50 78.36 29.94 -0.24
N ARG A 51 78.21 30.99 -1.07
CA ARG A 51 79.36 31.76 -1.62
C ARG A 51 79.03 33.17 -2.12
N ALA A 52 78.07 33.86 -1.53
CA ALA A 52 78.01 35.30 -1.72
C ALA A 52 77.96 35.95 -0.33
N VAL A 53 78.94 36.82 -0.07
CA VAL A 53 79.10 37.77 1.05
C VAL A 53 80.34 37.50 1.92
N THR A 54 81.48 37.94 1.38
CA THR A 54 82.65 38.56 2.04
C THR A 54 82.93 39.78 1.15
N ASP A 55 82.96 41.06 1.52
CA ASP A 55 83.18 41.79 2.76
C ASP A 55 82.30 43.06 2.75
N HIS A 56 81.88 43.53 3.93
CA HIS A 56 82.02 44.93 4.33
C HIS A 56 81.70 45.03 5.82
N ASP A 57 82.73 45.33 6.60
CA ASP A 57 82.70 45.48 8.04
C ASP A 57 82.25 46.89 8.45
N ALA A 58 81.75 46.99 9.68
CA ALA A 58 81.51 48.20 10.47
C ALA A 58 80.15 48.94 10.46
N GLU A 59 79.12 48.55 9.68
CA GLU A 59 77.74 49.06 9.89
C GLU A 59 76.64 47.98 9.87
N ALA A 60 77.05 46.70 9.85
CA ALA A 60 76.20 45.54 9.57
C ALA A 60 75.70 44.76 10.81
N LYS A 61 75.87 45.26 12.04
CA LYS A 61 75.47 44.50 13.25
C LYS A 61 73.97 44.60 13.57
N ALA A 62 73.33 45.75 13.33
CA ALA A 62 71.88 45.93 13.56
C ALA A 62 71.03 45.36 12.42
N THR A 63 71.48 45.48 11.18
CA THR A 63 70.79 44.93 10.00
C THR A 63 70.91 43.41 9.93
N LYS A 64 72.03 42.80 10.35
CA LYS A 64 72.21 41.34 10.37
C LYS A 64 71.36 40.64 11.45
N SER A 65 71.11 41.27 12.60
CA SER A 65 70.15 40.74 13.59
C SER A 65 68.72 40.83 13.06
N GLN A 66 68.36 41.95 12.43
CA GLN A 66 67.02 42.15 11.87
C GLN A 66 66.73 41.24 10.67
N GLN A 67 67.72 41.01 9.81
CA GLN A 67 67.62 40.13 8.65
C GLN A 67 67.58 38.64 9.05
N LYS A 68 68.30 38.25 10.11
CA LYS A 68 68.17 36.92 10.73
C LYS A 68 66.79 36.71 11.36
N ALA A 69 66.25 37.72 12.06
CA ALA A 69 64.90 37.65 12.62
C ALA A 69 63.85 37.50 11.52
N LEU A 70 63.96 38.28 10.44
CA LEU A 70 63.08 38.18 9.28
C LEU A 70 63.13 36.79 8.62
N LEU A 71 64.33 36.22 8.47
CA LEU A 71 64.52 34.86 7.94
C LEU A 71 63.85 33.78 8.80
N VAL A 72 63.91 33.91 10.12
CA VAL A 72 63.24 32.99 11.05
C VAL A 72 61.72 33.11 10.93
N THR A 73 61.19 34.33 10.84
CA THR A 73 59.74 34.56 10.64
C THR A 73 59.25 34.00 9.30
N VAL A 74 60.01 34.22 8.21
CA VAL A 74 59.66 33.66 6.90
C VAL A 74 59.73 32.13 6.90
N ALA A 75 60.71 31.53 7.58
CA ALA A 75 60.79 30.07 7.71
C ALA A 75 59.60 29.49 8.50
N ASP A 76 59.15 30.16 9.56
CA ASP A 76 57.98 29.77 10.34
C ASP A 76 56.68 29.85 9.52
N GLU A 77 56.50 30.93 8.74
CA GLU A 77 55.34 31.07 7.84
C GLU A 77 55.36 30.05 6.69
N VAL A 78 56.54 29.72 6.14
CA VAL A 78 56.69 28.66 5.14
C VAL A 78 56.36 27.29 5.75
N ALA A 79 56.75 27.03 7.00
CA ALA A 79 56.39 25.79 7.69
C ALA A 79 54.87 25.69 7.91
N LYS A 80 54.20 26.78 8.34
CA LYS A 80 52.74 26.83 8.46
C LYS A 80 52.05 26.59 7.11
N LEU A 81 52.51 27.24 6.05
CA LEU A 81 51.99 27.04 4.69
C LEU A 81 52.16 25.59 4.20
N LEU A 82 53.30 24.96 4.50
CA LEU A 82 53.54 23.55 4.19
C LEU A 82 52.57 22.63 4.94
N THR A 83 52.32 22.87 6.22
CA THR A 83 51.34 22.09 7.00
C THR A 83 49.92 22.24 6.44
N HIS A 84 49.51 23.46 6.08
CA HIS A 84 48.23 23.73 5.44
C HIS A 84 48.11 23.03 4.08
N ALA A 85 49.16 23.04 3.26
CA ALA A 85 49.18 22.37 1.97
C ALA A 85 49.04 20.84 2.09
N VAL A 86 49.64 20.24 3.12
CA VAL A 86 49.47 18.81 3.43
C VAL A 86 48.05 18.50 3.88
N GLN A 87 47.46 19.35 4.72
CA GLN A 87 46.07 19.19 5.16
C GLN A 87 45.09 19.27 3.99
N LEU A 88 45.22 20.29 3.14
CA LEU A 88 44.41 20.45 1.92
C LEU A 88 44.54 19.24 0.98
N ARG A 89 45.73 18.65 0.87
CA ARG A 89 45.93 17.42 0.08
C ARG A 89 45.16 16.24 0.68
N ALA A 90 45.23 16.06 2.01
CA ALA A 90 44.49 15.01 2.70
C ALA A 90 42.97 15.19 2.53
N ASP A 91 42.47 16.42 2.64
CA ASP A 91 41.06 16.74 2.44
C ASP A 91 40.61 16.47 1.00
N CYS A 92 41.42 16.81 -0.02
CA CYS A 92 41.16 16.49 -1.42
C CYS A 92 41.12 14.97 -1.68
N ASP A 93 42.04 14.21 -1.08
CA ASP A 93 42.04 12.75 -1.19
C ASP A 93 40.81 12.14 -0.51
N GLY A 94 40.40 12.69 0.63
CA GLY A 94 39.15 12.34 1.32
C GLY A 94 37.92 12.60 0.45
N LEU A 95 37.83 13.79 -0.14
CA LEU A 95 36.72 14.19 -1.02
C LEU A 95 36.64 13.29 -2.27
N LYS A 96 37.79 12.92 -2.84
CA LYS A 96 37.86 12.02 -4.00
C LYS A 96 37.35 10.62 -3.66
N LYS A 97 37.71 10.09 -2.48
CA LYS A 97 37.17 8.81 -1.99
C LYS A 97 35.65 8.91 -1.80
N GLY A 98 35.17 9.97 -1.16
CA GLY A 98 33.74 10.22 -0.97
C GLY A 98 32.96 10.32 -2.30
N HIS A 99 33.55 10.96 -3.31
CA HIS A 99 32.94 11.03 -4.64
C HIS A 99 32.87 9.66 -5.31
N ASN A 100 33.91 8.84 -5.18
CA ASN A 100 33.90 7.48 -5.72
C ASN A 100 32.86 6.59 -5.02
N THR A 101 32.73 6.67 -3.70
CA THR A 101 31.72 5.90 -2.95
C THR A 101 30.31 6.34 -3.33
N MET A 102 30.08 7.65 -3.45
CA MET A 102 28.79 8.18 -3.89
C MET A 102 28.46 7.78 -5.34
N GLY A 103 29.46 7.72 -6.22
CA GLY A 103 29.31 7.20 -7.58
C GLY A 103 28.93 5.71 -7.60
N GLN A 104 29.52 4.89 -6.72
CA GLN A 104 29.15 3.49 -6.56
C GLN A 104 27.72 3.32 -6.03
N GLU A 105 27.33 4.07 -5.01
CA GLU A 105 25.95 4.06 -4.49
C GLU A 105 24.93 4.48 -5.53
N LEU A 106 25.22 5.52 -6.32
CA LEU A 106 24.36 5.97 -7.41
C LEU A 106 24.19 4.88 -8.48
N SER A 107 25.27 4.18 -8.84
CA SER A 107 25.21 3.08 -9.80
C SER A 107 24.39 1.88 -9.28
N ALA A 108 24.48 1.60 -7.98
CA ALA A 108 23.67 0.56 -7.34
C ALA A 108 22.18 0.95 -7.33
N LEU A 109 21.86 2.19 -6.98
CA LEU A 109 20.49 2.72 -7.03
C LEU A 109 19.91 2.72 -8.45
N GLN A 110 20.71 3.05 -9.46
CA GLN A 110 20.31 2.97 -10.87
C GLN A 110 20.00 1.52 -11.29
N SER A 111 20.82 0.56 -10.88
CA SER A 111 20.56 -0.87 -11.13
C SER A 111 19.27 -1.32 -10.45
N GLU A 112 19.03 -0.88 -9.21
CA GLU A 112 17.83 -1.23 -8.45
C GLU A 112 16.57 -0.63 -9.08
N GLN A 113 16.66 0.62 -9.56
CA GLN A 113 15.60 1.27 -10.31
C GLN A 113 15.28 0.51 -11.62
N GLY A 114 16.31 0.07 -12.35
CA GLY A 114 16.14 -0.77 -13.53
C GLY A 114 15.40 -2.09 -13.24
N ARG A 115 15.74 -2.74 -12.12
CA ARG A 115 15.08 -3.96 -11.65
C ARG A 115 13.60 -3.72 -11.33
N LEU A 116 13.28 -2.61 -10.67
CA LEU A 116 11.89 -2.24 -10.35
C LEU A 116 11.06 -1.94 -11.60
N ILE A 117 11.64 -1.22 -12.58
CA ILE A 117 10.98 -0.95 -13.86
C ILE A 117 10.68 -2.26 -14.60
N GLN A 118 11.63 -3.20 -14.61
CA GLN A 118 11.45 -4.51 -15.23
C GLN A 118 10.30 -5.30 -14.57
N LEU A 119 10.26 -5.35 -13.23
CA LEU A 119 9.17 -6.01 -12.50
C LEU A 119 7.81 -5.36 -12.77
N LEU A 120 7.77 -4.03 -12.87
CA LEU A 120 6.54 -3.30 -13.14
C LEU A 120 6.04 -3.58 -14.57
N SER A 121 6.94 -3.68 -15.54
CA SER A 121 6.62 -4.07 -16.92
C SER A 121 6.09 -5.51 -16.99
N GLU A 122 6.77 -6.45 -16.32
CA GLU A 122 6.31 -7.85 -16.25
C GLU A 122 4.92 -7.96 -15.60
N SER A 123 4.69 -7.25 -14.49
CA SER A 123 3.38 -7.17 -13.85
C SER A 123 2.30 -6.61 -14.78
N GLN A 124 2.61 -5.53 -15.52
CA GLN A 124 1.69 -4.96 -16.51
C GLN A 124 1.33 -5.97 -17.61
N THR A 125 2.30 -6.74 -18.13
CA THR A 125 2.02 -7.78 -19.13
C THR A 125 1.18 -8.92 -18.56
N ASN A 126 1.40 -9.31 -17.31
CA ASN A 126 0.58 -10.32 -16.62
C ASN A 126 -0.86 -9.83 -16.45
N MET A 127 -1.06 -8.60 -16.01
CA MET A 127 -2.39 -8.01 -15.88
C MET A 127 -3.11 -7.90 -17.23
N ALA A 128 -2.41 -7.49 -18.29
CA ALA A 128 -3.01 -7.44 -19.63
C ALA A 128 -3.48 -8.82 -20.12
N ARG A 129 -2.70 -9.88 -19.86
CA ARG A 129 -3.09 -11.27 -20.17
C ARG A 129 -4.30 -11.72 -19.36
N LEU A 130 -4.35 -11.40 -18.07
CA LEU A 130 -5.50 -11.69 -17.20
C LEU A 130 -6.76 -11.00 -17.71
N VAL A 131 -6.67 -9.71 -18.05
CA VAL A 131 -7.81 -8.94 -18.59
C VAL A 131 -8.31 -9.56 -19.90
N SER A 132 -7.41 -9.92 -20.83
CA SER A 132 -7.79 -10.60 -22.07
C SER A 132 -8.51 -11.92 -21.80
N SER A 133 -7.97 -12.75 -20.90
CA SER A 133 -8.59 -14.04 -20.55
C SER A 133 -9.97 -13.87 -19.91
N VAL A 134 -10.15 -12.85 -19.06
CA VAL A 134 -11.45 -12.54 -18.46
C VAL A 134 -12.43 -12.03 -19.52
N SER A 135 -11.98 -11.21 -20.47
CA SER A 135 -12.79 -10.78 -21.62
C SER A 135 -13.24 -11.97 -22.47
N ASP A 136 -12.37 -12.94 -22.76
CA ASP A 136 -12.73 -14.14 -23.52
C ASP A 136 -13.76 -15.01 -22.78
N VAL A 137 -13.59 -15.16 -21.46
CA VAL A 137 -14.56 -15.87 -20.60
C VAL A 137 -15.89 -15.10 -20.57
N LEU A 138 -15.87 -13.78 -20.49
CA LEU A 138 -17.08 -12.96 -20.50
C LEU A 138 -17.81 -13.08 -21.84
N ASP A 139 -17.10 -13.05 -22.97
CA ASP A 139 -17.68 -13.20 -24.30
C ASP A 139 -18.26 -14.59 -24.52
N THR A 140 -17.59 -15.64 -24.03
CA THR A 140 -18.13 -17.01 -24.07
C THR A 140 -19.39 -17.15 -23.22
N LEU A 141 -19.42 -16.57 -22.01
CA LEU A 141 -20.61 -16.54 -21.16
C LEU A 141 -21.75 -15.71 -21.78
N GLN A 142 -21.45 -14.60 -22.45
CA GLN A 142 -22.44 -13.80 -23.17
C GLN A 142 -22.99 -14.55 -24.39
N LYS A 143 -22.14 -15.28 -25.11
CA LYS A 143 -22.53 -16.12 -26.26
C LYS A 143 -23.39 -17.31 -25.85
N GLU A 144 -23.05 -17.98 -24.75
CA GLU A 144 -23.89 -19.01 -24.12
C GLU A 144 -25.23 -18.42 -23.67
N ARG A 145 -25.25 -17.22 -23.07
CA ARG A 145 -26.49 -16.53 -22.70
C ARG A 145 -27.35 -16.17 -23.93
N GLY A 146 -26.74 -15.82 -25.06
CA GLY A 146 -27.41 -15.56 -26.33
C GLY A 146 -28.03 -16.81 -26.96
N SER A 147 -27.38 -17.96 -26.83
CA SER A 147 -27.84 -19.27 -27.33
C SER A 147 -28.83 -19.97 -26.37
N ALA A 148 -28.75 -19.68 -25.06
CA ALA A 148 -29.68 -20.17 -24.04
C ALA A 148 -31.02 -19.41 -24.03
N ARG A 149 -31.07 -18.15 -24.50
CA ARG A 149 -32.29 -17.33 -24.52
C ARG A 149 -33.40 -17.90 -25.43
N PRO A 150 -33.12 -18.44 -26.63
CA PRO A 150 -34.11 -19.16 -27.45
C PRO A 150 -34.54 -20.50 -26.85
N ARG A 151 -33.63 -21.24 -26.18
CA ARG A 151 -33.95 -22.52 -25.53
C ARG A 151 -34.82 -22.36 -24.29
N LEU A 152 -34.55 -21.35 -23.45
CA LEU A 152 -35.39 -21.03 -22.29
C LEU A 152 -36.83 -20.67 -22.69
N LYS A 153 -37.01 -20.01 -23.86
CA LYS A 153 -38.34 -19.70 -24.40
C LYS A 153 -39.07 -20.95 -24.93
N ALA A 154 -38.33 -21.98 -25.36
CA ALA A 154 -38.88 -23.27 -25.76
C ALA A 154 -39.17 -24.19 -24.55
N ASP A 155 -38.32 -24.18 -23.52
CA ASP A 155 -38.50 -24.97 -22.29
C ASP A 155 -39.55 -24.36 -21.34
N LEU A 156 -39.83 -23.05 -21.41
CA LEU A 156 -40.97 -22.41 -20.73
C LEU A 156 -42.35 -22.90 -21.23
N GLN A 157 -42.42 -23.59 -22.36
CA GLN A 157 -43.65 -24.22 -22.84
C GLN A 157 -43.79 -25.70 -22.41
N ARG A 158 -42.77 -26.26 -21.76
CA ARG A 158 -42.77 -27.65 -21.29
C ARG A 158 -42.07 -27.76 -19.93
N ALA A 159 -42.67 -27.16 -18.90
CA ALA A 159 -42.20 -27.33 -17.53
C ALA A 159 -42.65 -28.69 -16.96
N PRO A 160 -41.73 -29.51 -16.41
CA PRO A 160 -42.05 -30.49 -15.39
C PRO A 160 -42.08 -29.82 -13.99
N ALA A 161 -42.71 -30.53 -13.05
CA ALA A 161 -43.16 -30.04 -11.76
C ALA A 161 -42.06 -29.69 -10.73
N ARG A 162 -42.35 -28.64 -9.94
CA ARG A 162 -42.00 -28.41 -8.52
C ARG A 162 -40.54 -28.67 -8.08
N GLY A 163 -39.72 -27.62 -8.17
CA GLY A 163 -38.78 -27.29 -7.09
C GLY A 163 -39.47 -26.42 -6.02
N PRO A 164 -38.96 -26.34 -4.77
CA PRO A 164 -39.51 -25.45 -3.75
C PRO A 164 -39.38 -24.02 -4.25
N ARG A 165 -40.51 -23.33 -4.45
CA ARG A 165 -40.48 -21.88 -4.69
C ARG A 165 -39.96 -21.23 -3.40
N PRO A 166 -39.08 -20.22 -3.48
CA PRO A 166 -38.78 -19.38 -2.33
C PRO A 166 -40.10 -18.86 -1.76
N ARG A 167 -40.32 -19.05 -0.45
CA ARG A 167 -41.52 -18.55 0.23
C ARG A 167 -41.46 -17.02 0.20
N GLY A 168 -42.19 -16.42 -0.74
CA GLY A 168 -42.35 -14.97 -0.82
C GLY A 168 -43.61 -14.52 -0.11
N CYS A 169 -43.62 -13.27 0.36
CA CYS A 169 -44.83 -12.65 0.88
C CYS A 169 -45.93 -12.63 -0.20
N SER A 170 -47.16 -12.98 0.19
CA SER A 170 -48.33 -13.18 -0.69
C SER A 170 -48.73 -11.96 -1.52
N ASN A 171 -48.24 -10.76 -1.16
CA ASN A 171 -48.71 -9.48 -1.68
C ASN A 171 -47.71 -8.75 -2.60
N GLY A 172 -46.61 -9.39 -3.03
CA GLY A 172 -45.56 -8.70 -3.80
C GLY A 172 -44.80 -7.63 -3.00
N SER A 173 -44.95 -7.65 -1.67
CA SER A 173 -44.19 -6.83 -0.75
C SER A 173 -42.71 -7.25 -0.74
N ARG A 174 -41.82 -6.27 -0.60
CA ARG A 174 -40.37 -6.48 -0.46
C ARG A 174 -40.03 -6.37 1.03
N PRO A 175 -40.05 -7.49 1.79
CA PRO A 175 -39.77 -7.44 3.23
C PRO A 175 -38.33 -7.01 3.46
N ARG A 176 -38.09 -6.16 4.47
CA ARG A 176 -36.74 -5.63 4.75
C ARG A 176 -35.89 -6.61 5.55
N ASP A 177 -36.54 -7.42 6.38
CA ASP A 177 -35.94 -8.41 7.28
C ASP A 177 -36.94 -9.54 7.58
N CYS A 178 -36.52 -10.52 8.38
CA CYS A 178 -37.39 -11.63 8.78
C CYS A 178 -38.57 -11.21 9.66
N PHE A 179 -38.49 -10.07 10.35
CA PHE A 179 -39.60 -9.57 11.16
C PHE A 179 -40.75 -9.07 10.28
N ASP A 180 -40.45 -8.33 9.20
CA ASP A 180 -41.46 -7.95 8.19
C ASP A 180 -42.14 -9.21 7.59
N ILE A 181 -41.40 -10.30 7.42
CA ILE A 181 -41.92 -11.59 6.93
C ILE A 181 -42.82 -12.24 7.98
N TYR A 182 -42.39 -12.28 9.24
CA TYR A 182 -43.19 -12.80 10.35
C TYR A 182 -44.51 -12.04 10.50
N ALA A 183 -44.44 -10.70 10.48
CA ALA A 183 -45.60 -9.81 10.53
C ALA A 183 -46.54 -9.99 9.32
N SER A 184 -46.04 -10.46 8.17
CA SER A 184 -46.87 -10.81 7.01
C SER A 184 -47.66 -12.11 7.17
N GLY A 185 -47.52 -12.81 8.30
CA GLY A 185 -48.21 -14.04 8.65
C GLY A 185 -47.44 -15.32 8.32
N GLN A 186 -46.17 -15.21 7.93
CA GLN A 186 -45.30 -16.37 7.69
C GLN A 186 -44.65 -16.80 9.00
N GLN A 187 -45.01 -17.98 9.51
CA GLN A 187 -44.55 -18.48 10.83
C GLN A 187 -43.66 -19.73 10.74
N GLU A 188 -43.32 -20.18 9.52
CA GLU A 188 -42.45 -21.34 9.34
C GLU A 188 -40.98 -20.92 9.29
N ASP A 189 -40.12 -21.63 10.01
CA ASP A 189 -38.68 -21.45 9.86
C ASP A 189 -38.22 -21.84 8.44
N GLY A 190 -37.25 -21.11 7.90
CA GLY A 190 -36.73 -21.42 6.57
C GLY A 190 -35.94 -20.32 5.92
N ILE A 191 -35.57 -20.55 4.67
CA ILE A 191 -34.90 -19.55 3.84
C ILE A 191 -35.94 -18.65 3.20
N TYR A 192 -35.73 -17.35 3.39
CA TYR A 192 -36.54 -16.30 2.80
C TYR A 192 -35.66 -15.26 2.09
N SER A 193 -36.27 -14.56 1.14
CA SER A 193 -35.62 -13.43 0.45
C SER A 193 -36.04 -12.12 1.11
N ILE A 194 -35.05 -11.34 1.54
CA ILE A 194 -35.23 -10.02 2.13
C ILE A 194 -34.60 -8.93 1.26
N PHE A 195 -35.08 -7.70 1.41
CA PHE A 195 -34.72 -6.53 0.61
C PHE A 195 -34.49 -5.32 1.52
N PRO A 196 -33.31 -5.21 2.15
CA PRO A 196 -33.00 -4.08 3.02
C PRO A 196 -33.03 -2.73 2.27
N THR A 197 -33.28 -1.65 3.00
CA THR A 197 -33.50 -0.30 2.42
C THR A 197 -32.37 0.17 1.51
N HIS A 198 -31.12 -0.04 1.93
CA HIS A 198 -29.92 0.37 1.17
C HIS A 198 -29.37 -0.74 0.26
N TYR A 199 -30.10 -1.84 0.08
CA TYR A 199 -29.68 -2.99 -0.73
C TYR A 199 -30.86 -3.55 -1.55
N PRO A 200 -31.27 -2.86 -2.63
CA PRO A 200 -32.50 -3.16 -3.36
C PRO A 200 -32.47 -4.48 -4.14
N SER A 201 -31.28 -5.02 -4.42
CA SER A 201 -31.09 -6.35 -5.03
C SER A 201 -31.57 -7.47 -4.11
N GLY A 202 -31.57 -7.24 -2.80
CA GLY A 202 -31.93 -8.23 -1.79
C GLY A 202 -30.99 -9.44 -1.72
N PHE A 203 -31.16 -10.25 -0.70
CA PHE A 203 -30.44 -11.50 -0.53
C PHE A 203 -31.26 -12.50 0.29
N GLN A 204 -30.80 -13.75 0.30
CA GLN A 204 -31.46 -14.84 1.01
C GLN A 204 -30.87 -14.99 2.41
N VAL A 205 -31.74 -15.10 3.40
CA VAL A 205 -31.41 -15.30 4.81
C VAL A 205 -32.22 -16.47 5.37
N TYR A 206 -31.73 -17.06 6.45
CA TYR A 206 -32.55 -17.97 7.23
C TYR A 206 -33.34 -17.15 8.27
N CYS A 207 -34.65 -17.33 8.29
CA CYS A 207 -35.52 -16.73 9.29
C CYS A 207 -35.91 -17.78 10.32
N ASP A 208 -35.64 -17.46 11.58
CA ASP A 208 -36.17 -18.18 12.74
C ASP A 208 -37.44 -17.46 13.20
N MET A 209 -38.56 -18.14 13.00
CA MET A 209 -39.91 -17.72 13.30
C MET A 209 -40.45 -18.33 14.59
N THR A 210 -39.64 -19.11 15.31
CA THR A 210 -40.07 -19.87 16.50
C THR A 210 -39.42 -19.38 17.79
N THR A 211 -38.14 -19.00 17.75
CA THR A 211 -37.41 -18.57 18.95
C THR A 211 -37.90 -17.21 19.44
N ASP A 212 -38.19 -17.10 20.74
CA ASP A 212 -38.47 -15.83 21.45
C ASP A 212 -39.49 -14.90 20.74
N GLY A 213 -40.58 -15.47 20.23
CA GLY A 213 -41.62 -14.72 19.52
C GLY A 213 -41.43 -14.61 18.00
N GLY A 214 -40.32 -15.10 17.45
CA GLY A 214 -40.08 -15.22 16.02
C GLY A 214 -39.71 -13.91 15.31
N GLY A 215 -39.33 -14.02 14.03
CA GLY A 215 -38.92 -12.87 13.20
C GLY A 215 -37.42 -12.61 13.22
N TRP A 216 -36.62 -13.55 13.71
CA TRP A 216 -35.17 -13.41 13.82
C TRP A 216 -34.49 -13.65 12.47
N THR A 217 -33.63 -12.71 12.09
CA THR A 217 -32.78 -12.85 10.89
C THR A 217 -31.46 -13.49 11.28
N VAL A 218 -31.27 -14.74 10.90
CA VAL A 218 -30.06 -15.50 11.26
C VAL A 218 -28.94 -15.15 10.28
N SER A 219 -27.94 -14.43 10.79
CA SER A 219 -26.78 -13.98 10.01
C SER A 219 -25.61 -14.96 10.08
N CYS A 220 -25.37 -15.65 11.20
CA CYS A 220 -24.23 -16.53 11.41
C CYS A 220 -24.64 -17.83 12.12
N CYS A 221 -24.25 -18.98 11.58
CA CYS A 221 -24.37 -20.28 12.26
C CYS A 221 -23.01 -20.94 12.32
N ARG A 222 -22.46 -21.16 13.52
CA ARG A 222 -21.31 -22.05 13.70
C ARG A 222 -21.83 -23.48 13.72
N ALA A 223 -21.69 -24.20 12.61
CA ALA A 223 -22.05 -25.60 12.54
C ALA A 223 -21.05 -26.44 13.36
N GLY A 224 -21.44 -26.81 14.58
CA GLY A 224 -21.01 -28.09 15.13
C GLY A 224 -21.67 -29.21 14.32
N GLU A 225 -20.93 -30.27 14.02
CA GLU A 225 -21.28 -31.35 13.08
C GLU A 225 -22.49 -32.24 13.49
N ARG A 226 -23.41 -31.77 14.36
CA ARG A 226 -24.41 -32.63 15.00
C ARG A 226 -25.87 -32.22 14.91
N ARG A 227 -26.21 -31.02 14.43
CA ARG A 227 -27.61 -30.69 14.17
C ARG A 227 -27.85 -30.54 12.67
N ALA A 228 -29.01 -31.01 12.21
CA ALA A 228 -29.58 -30.67 10.91
C ALA A 228 -29.74 -29.14 10.86
N THR A 229 -28.63 -28.48 10.54
CA THR A 229 -28.49 -27.04 10.61
C THR A 229 -29.22 -26.49 9.40
N PRO A 230 -29.96 -25.38 9.54
CA PRO A 230 -30.50 -24.71 8.36
C PRO A 230 -29.39 -24.44 7.34
N PRO A 231 -29.70 -24.43 6.04
CA PRO A 231 -28.67 -24.24 5.03
C PRO A 231 -27.95 -22.92 5.34
N PRO A 232 -26.61 -22.91 5.26
CA PRO A 232 -25.83 -21.75 5.69
C PRO A 232 -26.39 -20.51 5.00
N ALA A 233 -26.74 -19.49 5.79
CA ALA A 233 -27.03 -18.17 5.25
C ALA A 233 -25.87 -17.80 4.32
N VAL A 234 -26.20 -17.31 3.12
CA VAL A 234 -25.22 -17.02 2.06
C VAL A 234 -24.24 -15.98 2.61
N GLY A 235 -23.04 -16.41 3.00
CA GLY A 235 -21.98 -15.53 3.51
C GLY A 235 -21.42 -15.84 4.89
N CYS A 236 -21.95 -16.80 5.64
CA CYS A 236 -21.30 -17.21 6.89
C CYS A 236 -19.92 -17.85 6.61
N PRO A 237 -18.84 -17.43 7.29
CA PRO A 237 -17.53 -18.08 7.16
C PRO A 237 -17.63 -19.57 7.54
N ARG A 238 -17.38 -20.48 6.60
CA ARG A 238 -17.35 -21.92 6.89
C ARG A 238 -16.10 -22.23 7.72
N THR A 239 -16.29 -22.66 8.97
CA THR A 239 -15.26 -23.35 9.74
C THR A 239 -15.03 -24.74 9.14
N GLY A 240 -14.21 -24.81 8.08
CA GLY A 240 -13.94 -26.06 7.37
C GLY A 240 -13.35 -25.91 5.97
N MET A 241 -13.07 -24.68 5.50
CA MET A 241 -12.33 -24.47 4.25
C MET A 241 -10.88 -24.10 4.59
N SER A 242 -9.94 -24.92 4.12
CA SER A 242 -8.51 -24.90 4.47
C SER A 242 -7.72 -23.80 3.73
N GLY A 243 -8.28 -22.61 3.62
CA GLY A 243 -7.65 -21.48 2.94
C GLY A 243 -7.87 -20.19 3.71
N VAL A 244 -6.78 -19.52 4.09
CA VAL A 244 -6.82 -18.18 4.74
C VAL A 244 -7.58 -17.17 3.87
N GLY A 245 -7.53 -17.30 2.54
CA GLY A 245 -8.25 -16.44 1.59
C GLY A 245 -9.76 -16.62 1.58
N ASP A 246 -10.26 -17.86 1.70
CA ASP A 246 -11.70 -18.16 1.66
C ASP A 246 -12.43 -17.72 2.94
N VAL A 247 -11.77 -17.85 4.09
CA VAL A 247 -12.29 -17.38 5.39
C VAL A 247 -12.41 -15.85 5.39
N THR A 248 -11.41 -15.18 4.81
CA THR A 248 -11.37 -13.72 4.73
C THR A 248 -12.51 -13.21 3.86
N LEU A 249 -12.66 -13.71 2.62
CA LEU A 249 -13.73 -13.29 1.70
C LEU A 249 -15.14 -13.51 2.27
N GLY A 250 -15.38 -14.63 2.96
CA GLY A 250 -16.66 -14.90 3.62
C GLY A 250 -16.96 -13.93 4.76
N ALA A 251 -15.98 -13.59 5.59
CA ALA A 251 -16.16 -12.68 6.73
C ALA A 251 -16.53 -11.26 6.27
N TRP A 252 -15.90 -10.74 5.21
CA TRP A 252 -16.23 -9.41 4.68
C TRP A 252 -17.62 -9.36 4.04
N MET A 253 -18.04 -10.42 3.35
CA MET A 253 -19.39 -10.50 2.78
C MET A 253 -20.46 -10.50 3.88
N TRP A 254 -20.22 -11.20 4.98
CA TRP A 254 -21.10 -11.22 6.14
C TRP A 254 -21.20 -9.85 6.84
N LEU A 255 -20.07 -9.16 7.04
CA LEU A 255 -20.05 -7.82 7.63
C LEU A 255 -20.85 -6.81 6.79
N LYS A 256 -20.74 -6.87 5.46
CA LYS A 256 -21.55 -6.05 4.53
C LYS A 256 -23.05 -6.29 4.73
N GLN A 257 -23.47 -7.55 4.84
CA GLN A 257 -24.88 -7.90 5.04
C GLN A 257 -25.41 -7.37 6.38
N ILE A 258 -24.65 -7.52 7.47
CA ILE A 258 -25.06 -7.03 8.79
C ILE A 258 -25.09 -5.51 8.84
N HIS A 259 -24.11 -4.85 8.25
CA HIS A 259 -24.10 -3.39 8.18
C HIS A 259 -25.36 -2.88 7.47
N VAL A 260 -25.67 -3.43 6.29
CA VAL A 260 -26.87 -3.06 5.51
C VAL A 260 -28.17 -3.31 6.29
N LEU A 261 -28.24 -4.38 7.10
CA LEU A 261 -29.38 -4.64 7.97
C LEU A 261 -29.44 -3.64 9.11
N THR A 262 -28.36 -3.48 9.87
CA THR A 262 -28.37 -2.70 11.11
C THR A 262 -28.43 -1.18 10.90
N VAL A 263 -28.07 -0.67 9.73
CA VAL A 263 -28.22 0.76 9.39
C VAL A 263 -29.67 1.14 9.09
N GLN A 264 -30.51 0.20 8.65
CA GLN A 264 -31.88 0.53 8.22
C GLN A 264 -32.86 0.79 9.37
N GLY A 265 -32.46 0.49 10.62
CA GLY A 265 -33.32 0.63 11.79
C GLY A 265 -32.62 0.24 13.09
N SER A 266 -33.36 0.20 14.19
CA SER A 266 -32.86 -0.29 15.48
C SER A 266 -33.02 -1.80 15.55
N TYR A 267 -31.91 -2.50 15.77
CA TYR A 267 -31.89 -3.96 15.87
C TYR A 267 -31.41 -4.39 17.25
N GLU A 268 -31.90 -5.55 17.68
CA GLU A 268 -31.39 -6.29 18.83
C GLU A 268 -30.58 -7.50 18.36
N LEU A 269 -29.62 -7.92 19.18
CA LEU A 269 -28.77 -9.07 18.90
C LEU A 269 -29.02 -10.15 19.93
N ARG A 270 -29.28 -11.37 19.45
CA ARG A 270 -29.35 -12.58 20.26
C ARG A 270 -28.25 -13.55 19.81
N ILE A 271 -27.52 -14.08 20.77
CA ILE A 271 -26.47 -15.08 20.58
C ILE A 271 -26.86 -16.29 21.42
N ASP A 272 -27.24 -17.38 20.75
CA ASP A 272 -27.46 -18.67 21.40
C ASP A 272 -26.20 -19.53 21.31
N LEU A 273 -25.73 -20.02 22.45
CA LEU A 273 -24.54 -20.85 22.62
C LEU A 273 -24.97 -22.25 23.07
N GLU A 274 -24.32 -23.27 22.53
CA GLU A 274 -24.50 -24.68 22.92
C GLU A 274 -23.14 -25.31 23.15
N ASP A 275 -22.96 -25.96 24.29
CA ASP A 275 -21.76 -26.73 24.64
C ASP A 275 -21.88 -28.21 24.21
N PHE A 276 -20.78 -28.96 24.23
CA PHE A 276 -20.71 -30.38 23.88
C PHE A 276 -21.62 -31.27 24.74
N ASP A 277 -21.95 -30.81 25.95
CA ASP A 277 -22.86 -31.47 26.88
C ASP A 277 -24.34 -31.06 26.69
N ASN A 278 -24.70 -30.49 25.52
CA ASN A 278 -26.03 -29.93 25.19
C ASN A 278 -26.51 -28.85 26.18
N SER A 279 -25.61 -28.24 26.93
CA SER A 279 -25.94 -27.10 27.78
C SER A 279 -26.08 -25.86 26.90
N THR A 280 -27.23 -25.18 26.98
CA THR A 280 -27.49 -23.98 26.20
C THR A 280 -27.47 -22.73 27.07
N ALA A 281 -26.88 -21.65 26.55
CA ALA A 281 -26.87 -20.33 27.17
C ALA A 281 -27.15 -19.28 26.10
N PHE A 282 -27.67 -18.12 26.49
CA PHE A 282 -27.93 -17.04 25.54
C PHE A 282 -27.45 -15.68 26.05
N ALA A 283 -27.05 -14.82 25.11
CA ALA A 283 -26.76 -13.42 25.33
C ALA A 283 -27.66 -12.57 24.41
N HIS A 284 -28.44 -11.68 25.00
CA HIS A 284 -29.32 -10.74 24.32
C HIS A 284 -28.81 -9.31 24.55
N TYR A 285 -28.88 -8.49 23.51
CA TYR A 285 -28.48 -7.09 23.54
C TYR A 285 -29.58 -6.26 22.89
N GLY A 286 -30.21 -5.38 23.68
CA GLY A 286 -31.34 -4.57 23.22
C GLY A 286 -30.98 -3.48 22.18
N SER A 287 -29.70 -3.21 21.95
CA SER A 287 -29.25 -2.34 20.86
C SER A 287 -27.98 -2.90 20.24
N PHE A 288 -28.03 -3.15 18.93
CA PHE A 288 -26.91 -3.64 18.14
C PHE A 288 -26.86 -2.95 16.78
N GLY A 289 -25.65 -2.59 16.35
CA GLY A 289 -25.41 -2.13 15.00
C GLY A 289 -23.95 -2.13 14.60
N VAL A 290 -23.70 -2.19 13.30
CA VAL A 290 -22.35 -2.26 12.73
C VAL A 290 -22.18 -1.13 11.73
N GLY A 291 -21.21 -0.25 11.95
CA GLY A 291 -20.93 0.88 11.05
C GLY A 291 -22.06 1.91 10.98
N LEU A 292 -22.84 2.10 12.06
CA LEU A 292 -24.06 2.94 12.06
C LEU A 292 -23.85 4.38 11.55
N PHE A 293 -22.66 4.95 11.77
CA PHE A 293 -22.31 6.32 11.39
C PHE A 293 -21.13 6.39 10.43
N SER A 294 -20.71 5.26 9.87
CA SER A 294 -19.57 5.17 8.96
C SER A 294 -19.95 5.65 7.57
N VAL A 295 -19.10 6.51 6.98
CA VAL A 295 -19.25 6.93 5.57
C VAL A 295 -18.72 5.83 4.64
N ASP A 296 -17.61 5.21 5.01
CA ASP A 296 -17.07 4.01 4.37
C ASP A 296 -16.87 2.92 5.45
N PRO A 297 -17.81 1.98 5.61
CA PRO A 297 -17.71 0.94 6.64
C PRO A 297 -16.59 -0.06 6.38
N GLU A 298 -16.11 -0.20 5.14
CA GLU A 298 -14.98 -1.08 4.80
C GLU A 298 -13.66 -0.46 5.24
N GLU A 299 -13.47 0.83 5.00
CA GLU A 299 -12.29 1.58 5.45
C GLU A 299 -12.28 1.75 6.98
N ASP A 300 -13.45 2.03 7.58
CA ASP A 300 -13.60 2.18 9.03
C ASP A 300 -13.50 0.84 9.80
N GLY A 301 -13.47 -0.29 9.09
CA GLY A 301 -13.32 -1.62 9.69
C GLY A 301 -14.56 -2.11 10.45
N TYR A 302 -15.75 -1.67 10.05
CA TYR A 302 -17.04 -2.10 10.61
C TYR A 302 -17.15 -1.95 12.15
N PRO A 303 -17.09 -0.72 12.70
CA PRO A 303 -17.16 -0.51 14.14
C PRO A 303 -18.49 -1.02 14.71
N VAL A 304 -18.43 -1.83 15.77
CA VAL A 304 -19.60 -2.45 16.41
C VAL A 304 -20.11 -1.55 17.54
N SER A 305 -21.41 -1.28 17.52
CA SER A 305 -22.15 -0.61 18.59
C SER A 305 -23.07 -1.61 19.26
N ILE A 306 -22.91 -1.84 20.57
CA ILE A 306 -23.67 -2.84 21.31
C ILE A 306 -24.00 -2.32 22.71
N ALA A 307 -25.25 -2.50 23.16
CA ALA A 307 -25.71 -2.06 24.48
C ALA A 307 -26.95 -2.85 24.95
N GLY A 308 -27.28 -2.70 26.24
CA GLY A 308 -28.50 -3.29 26.82
C GLY A 308 -28.43 -4.81 26.97
N TYR A 309 -27.34 -5.31 27.54
CA TYR A 309 -27.12 -6.74 27.75
C TYR A 309 -28.15 -7.35 28.71
N SER A 310 -28.64 -8.54 28.36
CA SER A 310 -29.40 -9.44 29.22
C SER A 310 -29.15 -10.90 28.80
N GLY A 311 -29.12 -11.86 29.71
CA GLY A 311 -28.90 -13.25 29.32
C GLY A 311 -28.34 -14.14 30.41
N THR A 312 -27.99 -15.37 30.01
CA THR A 312 -27.39 -16.41 30.87
C THR A 312 -25.94 -16.72 30.49
N ALA A 313 -25.44 -16.16 29.38
CA ALA A 313 -24.11 -16.43 28.85
C ALA A 313 -22.99 -15.52 29.40
N GLY A 314 -23.29 -14.62 30.35
CA GLY A 314 -22.30 -13.80 31.09
C GLY A 314 -22.64 -12.32 31.16
#